data_AF-A0A834CHI4-F1
#
_entry.id   AF-A0A834CHI4-F1
#
_cell.length_a   1.000
_cell.length_b   1.000
_cell.length_c   1.000
_cell.angle_alpha   90.00
_cell.angle_beta   90.00
_cell.angle_gamma   90.00
#
_symmetry.space_group_name_H-M   'P 1'
#
loop_
_entity.id
_entity.type
_entity.pdbx_description
1 polymer ?
#
loop_
_entity_poly.entity_id
_entity_poly.type
_entity_poly.pdbx_seq_one_letter_code
_entity_poly.pdbx_strand_id
1 'polypeptide(L)'
;MTRSNPSQKHQIKSTAVSASLQGLSPKMGCDLAGSPPSTFTLPKASTLGSSMPTNSFYPDPFVPTAVLDEGQNLGSETSSLVQSHTHSLRKREVVDVPYQTGQLHPAIRVADLLQHITQMKCAEGYGFKEEYESFFEGQTAPWDSAKMDENRMKNRYGNIIAYDHSRVRLQALEGEQSSDYINANYVDGYHRPNHYIATQGPMQETVSDFWRMVWQENTAAIVMVTNLVEVGRVKCCKYWPDDTEIYKDIKVTLIETELLSEYVIRTFAVEKRGAHEIREIRQFHFTGWPDHGVPYHATGLLGFIKRVKSKTLTNAGPMVVHCSAGAGRTGCFIVIDIMLDMAEREGVVDIYNCVRELRSRRVNMVQTEEQYVFIHDAILEACLCGDTIIPASQLRSVYYDMNRLDPQTNSSPIKEEFRTLNMVTPTLRVEDCSIALLPRNHEKNRCMDVLPPDRCLPFLITIDGESSNYINAALMDD
;
A
#
# COMPACT_ATOMS: atom_id res chain seq x y z
N MET A 1 40.40 56.46 -5.91
CA MET A 1 39.11 57.17 -6.05
C MET A 1 38.13 56.22 -6.73
N THR A 2 37.39 55.43 -5.94
CA THR A 2 35.91 55.53 -5.71
C THR A 2 35.11 55.08 -6.95
N ARG A 3 34.31 54.00 -6.95
CA ARG A 3 33.22 53.54 -6.04
C ARG A 3 33.00 52.01 -6.25
N SER A 4 32.97 51.15 -5.20
CA SER A 4 31.79 50.61 -4.45
C SER A 4 30.63 50.12 -5.34
N ASN A 5 30.14 48.87 -5.29
CA ASN A 5 29.59 48.16 -4.13
C ASN A 5 29.47 46.62 -4.34
N PRO A 6 29.39 45.79 -3.28
CA PRO A 6 29.34 44.32 -3.32
C PRO A 6 27.93 43.72 -3.10
N SER A 7 27.86 42.41 -3.33
CA SER A 7 26.74 41.48 -3.23
C SER A 7 26.16 41.33 -1.81
N GLN A 8 24.84 41.46 -1.68
CA GLN A 8 24.07 41.14 -0.48
C GLN A 8 23.66 39.66 -0.47
N LYS A 9 24.11 38.91 0.56
CA LYS A 9 23.50 37.66 0.99
C LYS A 9 22.30 38.00 1.90
N HIS A 10 21.10 37.57 1.53
CA HIS A 10 19.94 37.65 2.42
C HIS A 10 20.04 36.57 3.50
N GLN A 11 20.18 37.03 4.74
CA GLN A 11 20.07 36.25 5.96
C GLN A 11 18.61 36.42 6.46
N ILE A 12 17.81 35.35 6.41
CA ILE A 12 16.46 35.35 6.95
C ILE A 12 16.59 35.24 8.48
N LYS A 13 16.35 36.34 9.19
CA LYS A 13 16.17 36.36 10.64
C LYS A 13 14.70 36.03 10.95
N SER A 14 14.44 34.89 11.56
CA SER A 14 13.17 34.59 12.23
C SER A 14 13.06 35.46 13.48
N THR A 15 12.10 36.39 13.51
CA THR A 15 11.74 37.16 14.71
C THR A 15 10.55 36.46 15.37
N ALA A 16 10.80 35.78 16.49
CA ALA A 16 9.75 35.28 17.36
C ALA A 16 9.10 36.45 18.10
N VAL A 17 7.82 36.69 17.84
CA VAL A 17 7.01 37.63 18.62
C VAL A 17 6.49 36.89 19.84
N SER A 18 7.06 37.22 21.01
CA SER A 18 6.55 36.85 22.33
C SER A 18 5.31 37.68 22.64
N ALA A 19 4.12 37.09 22.59
CA ALA A 19 2.90 37.67 23.14
C ALA A 19 2.70 37.14 24.57
N SER A 20 2.95 38.01 25.54
CA SER A 20 2.63 37.83 26.95
C SER A 20 1.13 38.09 27.18
N LEU A 21 0.41 37.09 27.69
CA LEU A 21 -0.91 37.28 28.29
C LEU A 21 -0.85 36.86 29.76
N GLN A 22 -0.87 37.87 30.62
CA GLN A 22 -1.08 37.74 32.05
C GLN A 22 -2.57 37.55 32.34
N GLY A 23 -2.86 36.62 33.25
CA GLY A 23 -3.92 36.72 34.25
C GLY A 23 -5.36 36.56 33.78
N LEU A 24 -6.00 35.47 34.21
CA LEU A 24 -7.25 35.50 34.99
C LEU A 24 -7.61 34.06 35.40
N SER A 25 -7.49 33.78 36.69
CA SER A 25 -8.00 32.59 37.36
C SER A 25 -9.37 32.89 37.97
N PRO A 26 -10.30 31.91 37.96
CA PRO A 26 -11.28 31.80 39.02
C PRO A 26 -11.10 30.47 39.78
N LYS A 27 -10.95 30.61 41.09
CA LYS A 27 -11.11 29.52 42.06
C LYS A 27 -12.55 29.02 42.03
N MET A 28 -12.75 27.71 41.94
CA MET A 28 -13.84 27.02 42.62
C MET A 28 -13.28 25.70 43.16
N GLY A 29 -13.26 25.59 44.48
CA GLY A 29 -13.01 24.34 45.18
C GLY A 29 -14.32 23.57 45.35
N CYS A 30 -14.23 22.26 45.30
CA CYS A 30 -15.09 21.34 46.04
C CYS A 30 -14.27 20.07 46.28
N ASP A 31 -14.04 19.79 47.57
CA ASP A 31 -13.58 18.53 48.10
C ASP A 31 -14.51 17.38 47.69
N LEU A 32 -13.95 16.19 47.46
CA LEU A 32 -14.46 14.92 48.00
C LEU A 32 -13.44 13.80 47.78
N ALA A 33 -13.07 13.17 48.89
CA ALA A 33 -12.11 12.07 49.00
C ALA A 33 -12.71 10.73 48.53
N GLY A 34 -11.85 9.84 48.00
CA GLY A 34 -12.17 8.45 47.68
C GLY A 34 -10.94 7.65 47.26
N SER A 35 -10.41 6.89 48.22
CA SER A 35 -9.34 5.86 48.29
C SER A 35 -8.72 5.25 47.00
N PRO A 36 -7.41 4.89 47.03
CA PRO A 36 -6.72 4.19 45.93
C PRO A 36 -6.80 2.66 46.07
N PRO A 37 -6.67 1.88 44.97
CA PRO A 37 -6.49 0.44 45.07
C PRO A 37 -5.01 0.04 45.18
N SER A 38 -4.75 -0.66 46.28
CA SER A 38 -3.81 -1.74 46.59
C SER A 38 -2.67 -2.10 45.62
N THR A 39 -1.46 -1.99 46.18
CA THR A 39 -0.18 -2.60 45.77
C THR A 39 -0.26 -4.12 45.68
N PHE A 40 0.16 -4.70 44.55
CA PHE A 40 0.40 -6.14 44.40
C PHE A 40 1.90 -6.46 44.47
N THR A 41 2.25 -7.40 45.34
CA THR A 41 3.61 -7.86 45.64
C THR A 41 3.95 -9.06 44.76
N LEU A 42 5.09 -9.01 44.05
CA LEU A 42 5.68 -10.13 43.30
C LEU A 42 6.30 -11.18 44.25
N PRO A 43 6.10 -12.49 44.02
CA PRO A 43 6.93 -13.54 44.63
C PRO A 43 8.20 -13.81 43.81
N LYS A 44 9.30 -14.01 44.55
CA LYS A 44 10.66 -14.30 44.10
C LYS A 44 10.77 -15.59 43.28
N ALA A 45 11.58 -15.51 42.23
CA ALA A 45 12.06 -16.63 41.44
C ALA A 45 13.02 -17.53 42.24
N SER A 46 12.84 -18.85 42.10
CA SER A 46 13.77 -19.89 42.54
C SER A 46 14.70 -20.28 41.39
N THR A 47 16.00 -20.20 41.66
CA THR A 47 17.13 -20.59 40.82
C THR A 47 17.14 -22.10 40.55
N LEU A 48 17.27 -22.51 39.28
CA LEU A 48 17.79 -23.82 38.90
C LEU A 48 18.57 -23.65 37.60
N GLY A 49 19.89 -23.84 37.71
CA GLY A 49 20.82 -23.74 36.61
C GLY A 49 20.73 -24.96 35.70
N SER A 50 20.98 -24.73 34.41
CA SER A 50 21.55 -25.77 33.55
C SER A 50 22.43 -25.11 32.49
N SER A 51 23.55 -25.79 32.26
CA SER A 51 24.72 -25.46 31.48
C SER A 51 24.46 -25.41 29.96
N MET A 52 25.06 -24.42 29.31
CA MET A 52 25.27 -24.40 27.85
C MET A 52 26.34 -25.43 27.43
N PRO A 53 26.19 -26.05 26.25
CA PRO A 53 27.31 -26.34 25.38
C PRO A 53 27.24 -25.53 24.08
N THR A 54 28.42 -25.00 23.74
CA THR A 54 28.82 -24.36 22.49
C THR A 54 28.95 -25.32 21.31
N ASN A 55 29.00 -24.74 20.10
CA ASN A 55 29.23 -25.31 18.75
C ASN A 55 27.95 -25.77 18.04
N SER A 56 27.69 -25.47 16.76
CA SER A 56 28.54 -24.99 15.66
C SER A 56 27.68 -24.54 14.48
N PHE A 57 28.19 -23.56 13.72
CA PHE A 57 28.19 -23.44 12.25
C PHE A 57 27.14 -24.23 11.44
N TYR A 58 26.36 -23.54 10.60
CA TYR A 58 26.32 -23.68 9.12
C TYR A 58 25.22 -22.78 8.49
N PRO A 59 25.19 -22.58 7.15
CA PRO A 59 25.20 -21.24 6.57
C PRO A 59 23.99 -20.95 5.65
N ASP A 60 23.98 -19.71 5.19
CA ASP A 60 23.27 -19.17 4.03
C ASP A 60 23.38 -20.07 2.77
N PRO A 61 22.29 -20.31 2.01
CA PRO A 61 22.40 -20.93 0.69
C PRO A 61 22.27 -19.89 -0.44
N PHE A 62 23.43 -19.40 -0.89
CA PHE A 62 23.66 -19.13 -2.32
C PHE A 62 24.16 -20.42 -2.97
N VAL A 63 23.51 -20.89 -4.06
CA VAL A 63 24.20 -21.73 -5.05
C VAL A 63 23.72 -21.38 -6.48
N PRO A 64 24.66 -21.15 -7.42
CA PRO A 64 24.41 -20.87 -8.83
C PRO A 64 24.80 -22.04 -9.80
N THR A 65 24.29 -21.95 -11.03
CA THR A 65 24.89 -22.36 -12.34
C THR A 65 24.78 -23.82 -12.87
N ALA A 66 24.68 -23.90 -14.22
CA ALA A 66 25.06 -24.94 -15.20
C ALA A 66 23.86 -25.72 -15.81
N VAL A 67 23.49 -25.53 -17.09
CA VAL A 67 24.14 -25.96 -18.35
C VAL A 67 24.49 -27.45 -18.36
N LEU A 68 23.64 -28.25 -19.00
CA LEU A 68 23.99 -29.54 -19.59
C LEU A 68 23.24 -29.70 -20.92
N ASP A 69 24.01 -30.10 -21.93
CA ASP A 69 23.64 -30.37 -23.31
C ASP A 69 23.75 -31.87 -23.59
N GLU A 70 23.03 -32.28 -24.64
CA GLU A 70 23.03 -33.53 -25.42
C GLU A 70 22.48 -34.85 -24.87
N GLY A 71 21.60 -35.43 -25.70
CA GLY A 71 21.12 -36.81 -25.62
C GLY A 71 20.02 -37.10 -26.66
N GLN A 72 20.42 -37.23 -27.92
CA GLN A 72 19.61 -37.60 -29.09
C GLN A 72 18.78 -38.89 -28.88
N ASN A 73 17.55 -38.93 -29.43
CA ASN A 73 17.09 -40.17 -30.07
C ASN A 73 16.12 -39.86 -31.23
N LEU A 74 16.51 -40.30 -32.43
CA LEU A 74 15.71 -40.30 -33.65
C LEU A 74 14.62 -41.39 -33.58
N GLY A 75 13.46 -41.08 -34.14
CA GLY A 75 12.40 -42.05 -34.46
C GLY A 75 11.45 -41.47 -35.49
N SER A 76 11.82 -41.62 -36.75
CA SER A 76 11.04 -41.29 -37.96
C SER A 76 9.91 -42.29 -38.19
N GLU A 77 8.76 -41.82 -38.69
CA GLU A 77 8.04 -42.26 -39.93
C GLU A 77 6.66 -41.57 -39.98
N THR A 78 6.42 -40.63 -40.91
CA THR A 78 5.74 -40.79 -42.25
C THR A 78 4.33 -41.42 -42.12
N SER A 79 3.24 -41.00 -42.75
CA SER A 79 2.97 -40.24 -43.97
C SER A 79 1.45 -39.95 -44.07
N SER A 80 1.08 -38.89 -44.83
CA SER A 80 -0.14 -38.77 -45.69
C SER A 80 -1.54 -38.74 -45.04
N LEU A 81 -2.61 -38.11 -45.57
CA LEU A 81 -2.92 -37.34 -46.77
C LEU A 81 -4.29 -36.65 -46.52
N VAL A 82 -4.42 -35.41 -47.00
CA VAL A 82 -5.60 -34.66 -47.49
C VAL A 82 -7.02 -35.24 -47.26
N GLN A 83 -7.91 -34.45 -46.65
CA GLN A 83 -9.25 -34.17 -47.21
C GLN A 83 -9.93 -32.93 -46.58
N SER A 84 -10.38 -32.05 -47.47
CA SER A 84 -11.22 -30.88 -47.24
C SER A 84 -12.70 -31.27 -47.13
N HIS A 85 -13.45 -30.63 -46.22
CA HIS A 85 -14.69 -29.87 -46.49
C HIS A 85 -15.67 -29.78 -45.30
N THR A 86 -16.32 -28.61 -45.27
CA THR A 86 -17.67 -28.28 -44.77
C THR A 86 -17.90 -27.92 -43.29
N HIS A 87 -18.30 -26.66 -43.13
CA HIS A 87 -19.00 -26.07 -41.99
C HIS A 87 -20.07 -27.00 -41.40
N SER A 88 -19.99 -27.25 -40.10
CA SER A 88 -21.20 -27.37 -39.27
C SER A 88 -20.95 -26.72 -37.91
N LEU A 89 -21.86 -25.83 -37.53
CA LEU A 89 -21.98 -25.24 -36.21
C LEU A 89 -22.13 -26.36 -35.18
N ARG A 90 -21.05 -26.76 -34.52
CA ARG A 90 -21.12 -27.55 -33.29
C ARG A 90 -21.16 -26.62 -32.09
N LYS A 91 -22.33 -26.57 -31.46
CA LYS A 91 -22.55 -26.14 -30.07
C LYS A 91 -21.39 -26.71 -29.23
N ARG A 92 -20.53 -25.84 -28.72
CA ARG A 92 -19.44 -26.23 -27.82
C ARG A 92 -20.09 -26.55 -26.47
N GLU A 93 -20.03 -27.82 -26.08
CA GLU A 93 -20.41 -28.26 -24.75
C GLU A 93 -19.56 -27.50 -23.72
N VAL A 94 -20.24 -26.89 -22.76
CA VAL A 94 -19.64 -26.28 -21.58
C VAL A 94 -19.00 -27.43 -20.82
N VAL A 95 -17.67 -27.44 -20.75
CA VAL A 95 -16.97 -28.34 -19.84
C VAL A 95 -17.19 -27.76 -18.45
N ASP A 96 -18.22 -28.27 -17.77
CA ASP A 96 -18.46 -28.00 -16.36
C ASP A 96 -17.26 -28.50 -15.56
N VAL A 97 -16.38 -27.57 -15.20
CA VAL A 97 -15.46 -27.77 -14.09
C VAL A 97 -16.34 -27.70 -12.84
N PRO A 98 -16.43 -28.76 -12.01
CA PRO A 98 -17.31 -28.77 -10.86
C PRO A 98 -16.82 -27.73 -9.84
N TYR A 99 -17.45 -26.57 -9.87
CA TYR A 99 -17.29 -25.52 -8.87
C TYR A 99 -17.85 -26.09 -7.56
N GLN A 100 -16.97 -26.51 -6.65
CA GLN A 100 -17.39 -26.83 -5.29
C GLN A 100 -17.82 -25.53 -4.62
N THR A 101 -19.12 -25.25 -4.65
CA THR A 101 -19.79 -24.24 -3.81
C THR A 101 -19.81 -24.73 -2.35
N GLY A 102 -18.63 -24.81 -1.73
CA GLY A 102 -18.47 -25.01 -0.29
C GLY A 102 -18.14 -23.66 0.35
N GLN A 103 -19.16 -23.02 0.92
CA GLN A 103 -19.10 -21.79 1.74
C GLN A 103 -18.54 -20.54 1.03
N LEU A 104 -19.45 -19.72 0.46
CA LEU A 104 -19.15 -18.31 0.23
C LEU A 104 -18.90 -17.65 1.59
N HIS A 105 -17.75 -17.00 1.75
CA HIS A 105 -17.55 -16.05 2.86
C HIS A 105 -18.60 -14.94 2.69
N PRO A 106 -19.55 -14.78 3.62
CA PRO A 106 -20.59 -13.78 3.46
C PRO A 106 -20.00 -12.38 3.64
N ALA A 107 -20.57 -11.41 2.91
CA ALA A 107 -20.23 -10.02 3.12
C ALA A 107 -20.50 -9.61 4.59
N ILE A 108 -19.59 -8.81 5.14
CA ILE A 108 -19.61 -8.34 6.52
C ILE A 108 -20.31 -6.99 6.53
N ARG A 109 -21.31 -6.81 7.40
CA ARG A 109 -21.92 -5.49 7.58
C ARG A 109 -20.91 -4.54 8.21
N VAL A 110 -20.88 -3.29 7.74
CA VAL A 110 -19.99 -2.25 8.29
C VAL A 110 -20.19 -2.08 9.80
N ALA A 111 -21.43 -2.18 10.28
CA ALA A 111 -21.76 -2.12 11.71
C ALA A 111 -21.13 -3.26 12.54
N ASP A 112 -20.88 -4.42 11.93
CA ASP A 112 -20.36 -5.62 12.58
C ASP A 112 -18.84 -5.80 12.35
N LEU A 113 -18.22 -4.93 11.55
CA LEU A 113 -16.83 -5.06 11.07
C LEU A 113 -15.80 -5.03 12.21
N LEU A 114 -15.97 -4.12 13.20
CA LEU A 114 -15.09 -4.06 14.37
C LEU A 114 -15.12 -5.38 15.15
N GLN A 115 -16.30 -5.92 15.36
CA GLN A 115 -16.48 -7.17 16.09
C GLN A 115 -15.86 -8.33 15.31
N HIS A 116 -16.11 -8.41 14.00
CA HIS A 116 -15.54 -9.41 13.12
C HIS A 116 -14.00 -9.39 13.16
N ILE A 117 -13.37 -8.24 12.96
CA ILE A 117 -11.90 -8.12 12.98
C ILE A 117 -11.33 -8.49 14.35
N THR A 118 -11.98 -8.05 15.43
CA THR A 118 -11.57 -8.41 16.80
C THR A 118 -11.59 -9.92 17.02
N GLN A 119 -12.64 -10.59 16.53
CA GLN A 119 -12.75 -12.05 16.58
C GLN A 119 -11.65 -12.72 15.76
N MET A 120 -11.40 -12.26 14.53
CA MET A 120 -10.36 -12.80 13.64
C MET A 120 -8.94 -12.65 14.20
N LYS A 121 -8.67 -11.60 15.01
CA LYS A 121 -7.37 -11.39 15.66
C LYS A 121 -7.18 -12.21 16.95
N CYS A 122 -8.26 -12.55 17.65
CA CYS A 122 -8.19 -13.17 18.98
C CYS A 122 -8.65 -14.63 19.01
N ALA A 123 -9.24 -15.15 17.94
CA ALA A 123 -9.76 -16.51 17.91
C ALA A 123 -8.62 -17.54 18.02
N GLU A 124 -8.80 -18.54 18.89
CA GLU A 124 -7.93 -19.73 18.97
C GLU A 124 -8.23 -20.75 17.85
N GLY A 125 -9.20 -20.45 16.98
CA GLY A 125 -9.69 -21.30 15.90
C GLY A 125 -9.44 -20.70 14.51
N TYR A 126 -10.52 -20.29 13.83
CA TYR A 126 -10.43 -19.63 12.53
C TYR A 126 -10.12 -18.14 12.70
N GLY A 127 -8.98 -17.69 12.20
CA GLY A 127 -8.55 -16.30 12.19
C GLY A 127 -8.01 -15.87 10.82
N PHE A 128 -7.35 -14.71 10.81
CA PHE A 128 -6.82 -14.13 9.57
C PHE A 128 -5.83 -15.04 8.85
N LYS A 129 -5.02 -15.78 9.62
CA LYS A 129 -4.04 -16.71 9.08
C LYS A 129 -4.72 -17.83 8.30
N GLU A 130 -5.69 -18.51 8.90
CA GLU A 130 -6.42 -19.63 8.28
C GLU A 130 -7.22 -19.16 7.06
N GLU A 131 -7.84 -17.97 7.13
CA GLU A 131 -8.54 -17.39 5.99
C GLU A 131 -7.58 -17.05 4.83
N TYR A 132 -6.45 -16.43 5.15
CA TYR A 132 -5.45 -16.07 4.15
C TYR A 132 -4.80 -17.31 3.51
N GLU A 133 -4.44 -18.32 4.31
CA GLU A 133 -3.87 -19.59 3.83
C GLU A 133 -4.85 -20.40 2.98
N SER A 134 -6.15 -20.11 3.05
CA SER A 134 -7.15 -20.73 2.16
C SER A 134 -7.07 -20.25 0.71
N PHE A 135 -6.44 -19.10 0.44
CA PHE A 135 -6.22 -18.66 -0.92
C PHE A 135 -5.18 -19.55 -1.60
N PHE A 136 -5.50 -20.05 -2.78
CA PHE A 136 -4.53 -20.78 -3.58
C PHE A 136 -3.29 -19.90 -3.86
N GLU A 137 -2.11 -20.45 -3.60
CA GLU A 137 -0.83 -19.83 -3.92
C GLU A 137 -0.29 -20.33 -5.26
N GLY A 138 0.20 -19.40 -6.07
CA GLY A 138 0.74 -19.74 -7.38
C GLY A 138 -0.30 -19.62 -8.49
N GLN A 139 -0.01 -20.28 -9.61
CA GLN A 139 -0.65 -19.95 -10.88
C GLN A 139 -1.87 -20.84 -11.13
N THR A 140 -3.04 -20.22 -11.31
CA THR A 140 -4.34 -20.91 -11.44
C THR A 140 -4.94 -20.86 -12.85
N ALA A 141 -4.38 -20.04 -13.74
CA ALA A 141 -4.85 -19.85 -15.11
C ALA A 141 -3.66 -19.79 -16.07
N PRO A 142 -3.80 -20.05 -17.39
CA PRO A 142 -2.69 -20.06 -18.34
C PRO A 142 -1.89 -18.73 -18.42
N TRP A 143 -0.59 -18.84 -18.71
CA TRP A 143 0.38 -17.73 -18.84
C TRP A 143 1.36 -17.94 -20.02
N ASP A 144 0.88 -18.57 -21.09
CA ASP A 144 1.67 -18.96 -22.25
C ASP A 144 2.42 -17.77 -22.88
N SER A 145 1.78 -16.59 -22.93
CA SER A 145 2.44 -15.39 -23.47
C SER A 145 3.63 -14.95 -22.60
N ALA A 146 3.49 -15.05 -21.27
CA ALA A 146 4.49 -14.58 -20.33
C ALA A 146 5.73 -15.48 -20.25
N LYS A 147 5.61 -16.78 -20.61
CA LYS A 147 6.71 -17.76 -20.57
C LYS A 147 7.51 -17.88 -21.87
N MET A 148 7.04 -17.24 -22.96
CA MET A 148 7.76 -17.17 -24.23
C MET A 148 9.16 -16.61 -24.01
N ASP A 149 10.17 -17.17 -24.67
CA ASP A 149 11.57 -16.82 -24.44
C ASP A 149 11.84 -15.32 -24.68
N GLU A 150 11.15 -14.72 -25.65
CA GLU A 150 11.25 -13.29 -25.98
C GLU A 150 10.64 -12.37 -24.89
N ASN A 151 9.70 -12.89 -24.10
CA ASN A 151 8.99 -12.14 -23.06
C ASN A 151 9.57 -12.32 -21.65
N ARG A 152 10.43 -13.32 -21.44
CA ARG A 152 11.03 -13.58 -20.12
C ARG A 152 11.76 -12.37 -19.56
N MET A 153 12.51 -11.66 -20.40
CA MET A 153 13.26 -10.46 -20.03
C MET A 153 12.36 -9.24 -19.74
N LYS A 154 11.07 -9.32 -20.06
CA LYS A 154 10.07 -8.29 -19.73
C LYS A 154 9.40 -8.51 -18.37
N ASN A 155 9.69 -9.63 -17.70
CA ASN A 155 9.19 -9.94 -16.36
C ASN A 155 10.23 -9.61 -15.29
N ARG A 156 9.88 -8.76 -14.34
CA ARG A 156 10.76 -8.44 -13.20
C ARG A 156 11.01 -9.64 -12.30
N TYR A 157 9.99 -10.49 -12.14
CA TYR A 157 10.03 -11.70 -11.32
C TYR A 157 9.44 -12.86 -12.11
N GLY A 158 10.21 -13.95 -12.25
CA GLY A 158 9.78 -15.13 -13.01
C GLY A 158 8.56 -15.85 -12.43
N ASN A 159 8.26 -15.64 -11.14
CA ASN A 159 7.12 -16.21 -10.44
C ASN A 159 5.88 -15.28 -10.38
N ILE A 160 6.00 -14.01 -10.80
CA ILE A 160 4.87 -13.05 -10.85
C ILE A 160 4.65 -12.64 -12.30
N ILE A 161 3.74 -13.34 -12.97
CA ILE A 161 3.52 -13.28 -14.41
C ILE A 161 2.06 -13.00 -14.73
N ALA A 162 1.82 -12.45 -15.92
CA ALA A 162 0.47 -12.10 -16.36
C ALA A 162 -0.27 -13.32 -16.92
N TYR A 163 -1.50 -13.56 -16.43
CA TYR A 163 -2.40 -14.56 -17.02
C TYR A 163 -2.90 -14.13 -18.39
N ASP A 164 -3.01 -15.07 -19.33
CA ASP A 164 -3.34 -14.77 -20.74
C ASP A 164 -4.74 -14.21 -20.96
N HIS A 165 -5.70 -14.62 -20.13
CA HIS A 165 -7.11 -14.30 -20.29
C HIS A 165 -7.46 -12.86 -19.87
N SER A 166 -6.62 -12.26 -19.02
CA SER A 166 -6.80 -10.92 -18.44
C SER A 166 -5.63 -9.99 -18.75
N ARG A 167 -4.57 -10.46 -19.43
CA ARG A 167 -3.40 -9.60 -19.71
C ARG A 167 -3.78 -8.41 -20.59
N VAL A 168 -3.12 -7.30 -20.33
CA VAL A 168 -3.13 -6.16 -21.27
C VAL A 168 -2.36 -6.56 -22.52
N ARG A 169 -2.92 -6.28 -23.70
CA ARG A 169 -2.31 -6.61 -24.99
C ARG A 169 -1.95 -5.33 -25.71
N LEU A 170 -0.66 -5.06 -25.86
CA LEU A 170 -0.21 -3.90 -26.61
C LEU A 170 -0.46 -4.12 -28.11
N GLN A 171 -0.73 -3.04 -28.83
CA GLN A 171 -0.78 -3.07 -30.28
C GLN A 171 0.58 -3.52 -30.81
N ALA A 172 0.59 -4.61 -31.57
CA ALA A 172 1.80 -5.18 -32.14
C ALA A 172 2.50 -4.16 -33.06
N LEU A 173 3.81 -4.04 -32.90
CA LEU A 173 4.66 -3.23 -33.78
C LEU A 173 5.12 -4.08 -34.97
N GLU A 174 5.02 -3.51 -36.17
CA GLU A 174 5.50 -4.17 -37.39
C GLU A 174 7.00 -4.48 -37.28
N GLY A 175 7.37 -5.73 -37.55
CA GLY A 175 8.76 -6.19 -37.51
C GLY A 175 9.31 -6.51 -36.12
N GLU A 176 8.59 -6.21 -35.02
CA GLU A 176 8.99 -6.59 -33.66
C GLU A 176 8.16 -7.78 -33.16
N GLN A 177 8.82 -8.94 -33.01
CA GLN A 177 8.20 -10.12 -32.40
C GLN A 177 7.88 -9.88 -30.93
N SER A 178 6.76 -10.43 -30.44
CA SER A 178 6.32 -10.34 -29.05
C SER A 178 6.22 -8.90 -28.49
N SER A 179 5.96 -7.93 -29.37
CA SER A 179 5.74 -6.52 -29.02
C SER A 179 4.36 -6.27 -28.37
N ASP A 180 3.46 -7.26 -28.39
CA ASP A 180 2.14 -7.17 -27.77
C ASP A 180 2.15 -7.45 -26.25
N TYR A 181 3.28 -7.89 -25.71
CA TYR A 181 3.39 -8.30 -24.30
C TYR A 181 3.88 -7.18 -23.39
N ILE A 182 3.16 -7.02 -22.28
CA ILE A 182 3.57 -6.32 -21.07
C ILE A 182 3.06 -7.11 -19.86
N ASN A 183 3.82 -7.15 -18.76
CA ASN A 183 3.41 -7.83 -17.54
C ASN A 183 2.38 -6.99 -16.75
N ALA A 184 1.14 -7.01 -17.24
CA ALA A 184 0.01 -6.28 -16.68
C ALA A 184 -1.29 -7.05 -16.93
N ASN A 185 -2.26 -6.94 -16.01
CA ASN A 185 -3.58 -7.54 -16.13
C ASN A 185 -4.67 -6.51 -15.82
N TYR A 186 -5.78 -6.60 -16.55
CA TYR A 186 -7.00 -5.89 -16.17
C TYR A 186 -7.59 -6.49 -14.91
N VAL A 187 -8.08 -5.62 -14.03
CA VAL A 187 -8.76 -5.97 -12.78
C VAL A 187 -10.04 -5.16 -12.69
N ASP A 188 -11.12 -5.83 -12.28
CA ASP A 188 -12.42 -5.19 -12.11
C ASP A 188 -12.42 -4.33 -10.84
N GLY A 189 -13.15 -3.22 -10.90
CA GLY A 189 -13.51 -2.44 -9.72
C GLY A 189 -14.95 -2.68 -9.30
N TYR A 190 -15.38 -1.99 -8.25
CA TYR A 190 -16.73 -2.11 -7.73
C TYR A 190 -17.77 -1.68 -8.79
N HIS A 191 -18.51 -2.66 -9.34
CA HIS A 191 -19.41 -2.52 -10.49
C HIS A 191 -18.79 -1.85 -11.73
N ARG A 192 -17.47 -1.98 -11.93
CA ARG A 192 -16.74 -1.38 -13.04
C ARG A 192 -15.80 -2.41 -13.67
N PRO A 193 -16.17 -3.06 -14.79
CA PRO A 193 -15.29 -4.02 -15.44
C PRO A 193 -14.00 -3.34 -15.92
N ASN A 194 -12.86 -4.00 -15.77
CA ASN A 194 -11.53 -3.53 -16.16
C ASN A 194 -11.22 -2.11 -15.65
N HIS A 195 -11.65 -1.76 -14.42
CA HIS A 195 -11.44 -0.42 -13.87
C HIS A 195 -9.96 -0.12 -13.61
N TYR A 196 -9.17 -1.15 -13.32
CA TYR A 196 -7.75 -1.03 -13.03
C TYR A 196 -6.91 -1.86 -14.00
N ILE A 197 -5.65 -1.47 -14.15
CA ILE A 197 -4.58 -2.29 -14.67
C ILE A 197 -3.57 -2.51 -13.55
N ALA A 198 -3.46 -3.74 -13.07
CA ALA A 198 -2.42 -4.14 -12.13
C ALA A 198 -1.17 -4.56 -12.91
N THR A 199 -0.06 -3.82 -12.75
CA THR A 199 1.18 -4.04 -13.51
C THR A 199 2.41 -4.05 -12.62
N GLN A 200 3.48 -4.72 -13.07
CA GLN A 200 4.78 -4.60 -12.41
C GLN A 200 5.33 -3.17 -12.51
N GLY A 201 6.24 -2.81 -11.59
CA GLY A 201 7.03 -1.60 -11.68
C GLY A 201 7.96 -1.67 -12.91
N PRO A 202 7.90 -0.69 -13.83
CA PRO A 202 8.69 -0.73 -15.07
C PRO A 202 10.17 -1.02 -14.82
N MET A 203 10.74 -1.85 -15.68
CA MET A 203 12.19 -2.06 -15.79
C MET A 203 12.74 -1.15 -16.89
N GLN A 204 14.06 -0.99 -16.95
CA GLN A 204 14.70 -0.11 -17.92
C GLN A 204 14.30 -0.45 -19.36
N GLU A 205 14.18 -1.75 -19.64
CA GLU A 205 13.84 -2.33 -20.94
C GLU A 205 12.35 -2.18 -21.27
N THR A 206 11.49 -1.99 -20.26
CA THR A 206 10.03 -1.97 -20.41
C THR A 206 9.40 -0.59 -20.16
N VAL A 207 10.19 0.47 -19.96
CA VAL A 207 9.66 1.84 -19.77
C VAL A 207 8.85 2.28 -21.00
N SER A 208 9.36 2.00 -22.20
CA SER A 208 8.65 2.35 -23.44
C SER A 208 7.34 1.58 -23.62
N ASP A 209 7.32 0.28 -23.29
CA ASP A 209 6.12 -0.54 -23.32
C ASP A 209 5.08 -0.05 -22.29
N PHE A 210 5.53 0.40 -21.11
CA PHE A 210 4.66 0.97 -20.07
C PHE A 210 3.96 2.25 -20.54
N TRP A 211 4.69 3.21 -21.12
CA TRP A 211 4.05 4.41 -21.67
C TRP A 211 3.15 4.10 -22.86
N ARG A 212 3.50 3.11 -23.69
CA ARG A 212 2.63 2.62 -24.77
C ARG A 212 1.32 2.08 -24.22
N MET A 213 1.36 1.32 -23.13
CA MET A 213 0.18 0.86 -22.40
C MET A 213 -0.67 2.04 -21.91
N VAL A 214 -0.06 2.97 -21.18
CA VAL A 214 -0.74 4.16 -20.62
C VAL A 214 -1.46 4.96 -21.70
N TRP A 215 -0.82 5.16 -22.85
CA TRP A 215 -1.44 5.84 -23.99
C TRP A 215 -2.55 5.00 -24.63
N GLN A 216 -2.30 3.73 -24.94
CA GLN A 216 -3.26 2.86 -25.60
C GLN A 216 -4.56 2.73 -24.80
N GLU A 217 -4.43 2.55 -23.49
CA GLU A 217 -5.55 2.33 -22.58
C GLU A 217 -6.26 3.61 -22.16
N ASN A 218 -5.86 4.77 -22.71
CA ASN A 218 -6.42 6.08 -22.37
C ASN A 218 -6.39 6.37 -20.86
N THR A 219 -5.33 5.92 -20.18
CA THR A 219 -5.15 6.09 -18.74
C THR A 219 -4.90 7.57 -18.41
N ALA A 220 -5.63 8.10 -17.42
CA ALA A 220 -5.39 9.44 -16.87
C ALA A 220 -4.71 9.43 -15.49
N ALA A 221 -4.72 8.28 -14.79
CA ALA A 221 -4.17 8.14 -13.45
C ALA A 221 -3.25 6.92 -13.35
N ILE A 222 -2.03 7.16 -12.87
CA ILE A 222 -1.04 6.14 -12.52
C ILE A 222 -0.84 6.17 -11.01
N VAL A 223 -1.05 5.06 -10.33
CA VAL A 223 -0.85 4.89 -8.89
C VAL A 223 0.38 4.04 -8.66
N MET A 224 1.41 4.64 -8.06
CA MET A 224 2.68 4.01 -7.71
C MET A 224 2.76 3.85 -6.20
N VAL A 225 2.79 2.60 -5.71
CA VAL A 225 2.77 2.26 -4.27
C VAL A 225 4.09 1.61 -3.83
N THR A 226 5.23 2.15 -4.29
CA THR A 226 6.57 1.66 -3.96
C THR A 226 7.59 2.77 -4.17
N ASN A 227 8.64 2.81 -3.36
CA ASN A 227 9.80 3.65 -3.65
C ASN A 227 10.64 3.02 -4.78
N LEU A 228 11.52 3.81 -5.41
CA LEU A 228 12.40 3.30 -6.48
C LEU A 228 13.39 2.25 -5.94
N VAL A 229 13.92 2.49 -4.75
CA VAL A 229 14.90 1.66 -4.05
C VAL A 229 14.46 1.47 -2.61
N GLU A 230 14.49 0.24 -2.12
CA GLU A 230 14.11 -0.15 -0.76
C GLU A 230 15.16 -1.15 -0.25
N VAL A 231 15.74 -0.92 0.93
CA VAL A 231 16.85 -1.70 1.50
C VAL A 231 17.98 -1.98 0.48
N GLY A 232 18.35 -0.97 -0.32
CA GLY A 232 19.39 -1.07 -1.34
C GLY A 232 19.04 -1.91 -2.57
N ARG A 233 17.78 -2.38 -2.71
CA ARG A 233 17.30 -3.14 -3.88
C ARG A 233 16.40 -2.26 -4.75
N VAL A 234 16.64 -2.27 -6.05
CA VAL A 234 15.78 -1.58 -7.03
C VAL A 234 14.44 -2.29 -7.12
N LYS A 235 13.37 -1.55 -6.79
CA LYS A 235 11.98 -2.03 -6.84
C LYS A 235 11.27 -1.59 -8.12
N CYS A 236 11.62 -0.42 -8.63
CA CYS A 236 11.05 0.17 -9.84
C CYS A 236 12.09 1.08 -10.51
N CYS A 237 12.15 1.09 -11.84
CA CYS A 237 12.92 2.11 -12.56
C CYS A 237 12.15 3.43 -12.54
N LYS A 238 12.86 4.55 -12.51
CA LYS A 238 12.27 5.88 -12.73
C LYS A 238 11.83 5.96 -14.19
N TYR A 239 10.52 5.93 -14.44
CA TYR A 239 9.94 5.94 -15.79
C TYR A 239 9.41 7.31 -16.19
N TRP A 240 9.71 8.37 -15.42
CA TRP A 240 9.24 9.72 -15.69
C TRP A 240 10.42 10.70 -15.78
N PRO A 241 10.30 11.76 -16.61
CA PRO A 241 11.35 12.76 -16.75
C PRO A 241 11.31 13.80 -15.63
N ASP A 242 12.42 14.54 -15.47
CA ASP A 242 12.46 15.76 -14.66
C ASP A 242 12.01 17.01 -15.45
N ASP A 243 12.02 16.95 -16.78
CA ASP A 243 11.45 17.96 -17.68
C ASP A 243 10.72 17.24 -18.83
N THR A 244 11.43 16.84 -19.87
CA THR A 244 10.83 16.17 -21.03
C THR A 244 11.70 15.01 -21.49
N GLU A 245 11.07 13.88 -21.81
CA GLU A 245 11.73 12.71 -22.39
C GLU A 245 10.82 12.04 -23.43
N ILE A 246 11.43 11.37 -24.41
CA ILE A 246 10.72 10.66 -25.46
C ILE A 246 10.98 9.15 -25.32
N TYR A 247 9.92 8.41 -25.04
CA TYR A 247 9.92 6.95 -24.94
C TYR A 247 9.36 6.37 -26.25
N LYS A 248 10.23 6.00 -27.19
CA LYS A 248 9.89 5.64 -28.58
C LYS A 248 9.11 6.77 -29.28
N ASP A 249 7.80 6.62 -29.44
CA ASP A 249 6.90 7.56 -30.12
C ASP A 249 6.05 8.38 -29.14
N ILE A 250 6.24 8.20 -27.83
CA ILE A 250 5.51 8.92 -26.78
C ILE A 250 6.43 9.93 -26.11
N LYS A 251 6.10 11.21 -26.23
CA LYS A 251 6.75 12.31 -25.53
C LYS A 251 6.01 12.55 -24.22
N VAL A 252 6.74 12.59 -23.11
CA VAL A 252 6.24 12.87 -21.77
C VAL A 252 6.93 14.14 -21.27
N THR A 253 6.14 15.11 -20.84
CA THR A 253 6.63 16.37 -20.27
C THR A 253 6.05 16.56 -18.87
N LEU A 254 6.90 16.74 -17.87
CA LEU A 254 6.51 17.09 -16.51
C LEU A 254 6.00 18.54 -16.48
N ILE A 255 4.78 18.71 -15.98
CA ILE A 255 4.13 20.02 -15.84
C ILE A 255 4.22 20.51 -14.40
N GLU A 256 3.93 19.63 -13.44
CA GLU A 256 3.84 20.01 -12.03
C GLU A 256 4.25 18.85 -11.13
N THR A 257 4.86 19.17 -9.99
CA THR A 257 5.10 18.24 -8.88
C THR A 257 4.59 18.84 -7.58
N GLU A 258 3.63 18.17 -6.94
CA GLU A 258 3.15 18.49 -5.60
C GLU A 258 3.81 17.51 -4.61
N LEU A 259 4.61 18.04 -3.69
CA LEU A 259 5.23 17.28 -2.59
C LEU A 259 4.33 17.37 -1.36
N LEU A 260 3.95 16.22 -0.81
CA LEU A 260 3.19 16.09 0.43
C LEU A 260 3.94 15.10 1.34
N SER A 261 3.50 14.98 2.60
CA SER A 261 4.18 14.19 3.63
C SER A 261 4.42 12.72 3.22
N GLU A 262 3.37 12.04 2.78
CA GLU A 262 3.40 10.60 2.51
C GLU A 262 3.24 10.23 1.03
N TYR A 263 3.09 11.23 0.16
CA TYR A 263 2.97 11.00 -1.27
C TYR A 263 3.36 12.20 -2.12
N VAL A 264 3.70 11.92 -3.38
CA VAL A 264 4.03 12.90 -4.40
C VAL A 264 3.04 12.80 -5.54
N ILE A 265 2.52 13.92 -6.03
CA ILE A 265 1.69 13.97 -7.23
C ILE A 265 2.48 14.63 -8.34
N ARG A 266 2.53 13.98 -9.51
CA ARG A 266 3.15 14.54 -10.73
C ARG A 266 2.13 14.63 -11.83
N THR A 267 2.05 15.77 -12.48
CA THR A 267 1.18 15.99 -13.64
C THR A 267 2.05 16.02 -14.90
N PHE A 268 1.69 15.20 -15.89
CA PHE A 268 2.40 15.09 -17.16
C PHE A 268 1.50 15.50 -18.31
N ALA A 269 2.06 16.22 -19.28
CA ALA A 269 1.52 16.31 -20.62
C ALA A 269 2.14 15.20 -21.47
N VAL A 270 1.30 14.35 -22.06
CA VAL A 270 1.73 13.22 -22.86
C VAL A 270 1.22 13.39 -24.28
N GLU A 271 2.11 13.19 -25.25
CA GLU A 271 1.86 13.34 -26.68
C GLU A 271 2.37 12.10 -27.41
N LYS A 272 1.59 11.51 -28.32
CA LYS A 272 2.06 10.45 -29.21
C LYS A 272 2.34 11.01 -30.60
N ARG A 273 3.49 10.67 -31.19
CA ARG A 273 3.85 11.08 -32.55
C ARG A 273 2.76 10.65 -33.55
N GLY A 274 2.24 11.61 -34.29
CA GLY A 274 1.17 11.39 -35.27
C GLY A 274 -0.24 11.36 -34.67
N ALA A 275 -0.37 11.37 -33.34
CA ALA A 275 -1.64 11.73 -32.70
C ALA A 275 -1.73 13.26 -32.62
N HIS A 276 -2.90 13.81 -32.96
CA HIS A 276 -3.17 15.25 -32.86
C HIS A 276 -3.88 15.59 -31.55
N GLU A 277 -3.41 15.02 -30.44
CA GLU A 277 -3.95 15.24 -29.11
C GLU A 277 -2.84 15.26 -28.06
N ILE A 278 -3.06 16.01 -26.98
CA ILE A 278 -2.22 16.02 -25.78
C ILE A 278 -3.10 15.56 -24.63
N ARG A 279 -2.61 14.60 -23.84
CA ARG A 279 -3.34 14.05 -22.69
C ARG A 279 -2.65 14.44 -21.41
N GLU A 280 -3.43 14.91 -20.44
CA GLU A 280 -2.94 15.10 -19.07
C GLU A 280 -3.00 13.78 -18.32
N ILE A 281 -1.88 13.34 -17.78
CA ILE A 281 -1.76 12.11 -16.99
C ILE A 281 -1.16 12.44 -15.64
N ARG A 282 -1.80 12.00 -14.56
CA ARG A 282 -1.31 12.22 -13.19
C ARG A 282 -0.75 10.95 -12.62
N GLN A 283 0.48 11.01 -12.11
CA GLN A 283 1.05 9.97 -11.27
C GLN A 283 0.87 10.35 -9.80
N PHE A 284 0.31 9.44 -9.03
CA PHE A 284 0.19 9.49 -7.59
C PHE A 284 1.18 8.48 -7.01
N HIS A 285 2.21 8.96 -6.32
CA HIS A 285 3.29 8.15 -5.81
C HIS A 285 3.25 8.12 -4.28
N PHE A 286 2.74 7.03 -3.71
CA PHE A 286 2.71 6.81 -2.27
C PHE A 286 4.08 6.37 -1.77
N THR A 287 4.71 7.19 -0.93
CA THR A 287 6.08 7.01 -0.42
C THR A 287 6.10 6.50 1.02
N GLY A 288 4.96 6.55 1.73
CA GLY A 288 4.83 6.13 3.13
C GLY A 288 4.74 4.63 3.37
N TRP A 289 4.84 3.77 2.34
CA TRP A 289 4.84 2.32 2.55
C TRP A 289 6.24 1.83 2.97
N PRO A 290 6.38 1.16 4.12
CA PRO A 290 7.69 0.72 4.61
C PRO A 290 8.32 -0.40 3.77
N ASP A 291 9.65 -0.49 3.84
CA ASP A 291 10.44 -1.51 3.15
C ASP A 291 10.07 -2.95 3.57
N HIS A 292 9.67 -3.14 4.82
CA HIS A 292 9.20 -4.40 5.39
C HIS A 292 7.78 -4.26 5.94
N GLY A 293 6.95 -5.28 5.69
CA GLY A 293 5.58 -5.34 6.19
C GLY A 293 4.62 -4.32 5.58
N VAL A 294 3.82 -3.71 6.44
CA VAL A 294 2.71 -2.80 6.10
C VAL A 294 2.86 -1.47 6.86
N PRO A 295 2.23 -0.38 6.39
CA PRO A 295 2.17 0.86 7.16
C PRO A 295 1.63 0.63 8.56
N TYR A 296 2.20 1.29 9.56
CA TYR A 296 1.75 1.17 10.95
C TYR A 296 0.36 1.77 11.16
N HIS A 297 0.03 2.82 10.41
CA HIS A 297 -1.29 3.45 10.38
C HIS A 297 -1.84 3.44 8.95
N ALA A 298 -3.14 3.23 8.78
CA ALA A 298 -3.76 3.25 7.46
C ALA A 298 -4.07 4.68 6.97
N THR A 299 -4.11 5.65 7.88
CA THR A 299 -4.50 7.05 7.65
C THR A 299 -3.86 7.67 6.40
N GLY A 300 -2.55 7.50 6.24
CA GLY A 300 -1.81 8.02 5.08
C GLY A 300 -2.28 7.44 3.75
N LEU A 301 -2.45 6.11 3.71
CA LEU A 301 -2.94 5.41 2.52
C LEU A 301 -4.41 5.75 2.23
N LEU A 302 -5.26 5.88 3.25
CA LEU A 302 -6.65 6.29 3.10
C LEU A 302 -6.75 7.72 2.55
N GLY A 303 -5.96 8.65 3.07
CA GLY A 303 -5.86 10.01 2.55
C GLY A 303 -5.36 10.04 1.10
N PHE A 304 -4.39 9.18 0.78
CA PHE A 304 -3.90 8.99 -0.59
C PHE A 304 -5.00 8.45 -1.53
N ILE A 305 -5.75 7.42 -1.15
CA ILE A 305 -6.87 6.87 -1.95
C ILE A 305 -7.93 7.95 -2.21
N LYS A 306 -8.35 8.69 -1.17
CA LYS A 306 -9.28 9.83 -1.30
C LYS A 306 -8.74 10.88 -2.27
N ARG A 307 -7.43 11.16 -2.24
CA ARG A 307 -6.78 12.09 -3.16
C ARG A 307 -6.76 11.58 -4.60
N VAL A 308 -6.46 10.30 -4.83
CA VAL A 308 -6.50 9.68 -6.16
C VAL A 308 -7.92 9.78 -6.72
N LYS A 309 -8.94 9.37 -5.96
CA LYS A 309 -10.34 9.43 -6.37
C LYS A 309 -10.80 10.84 -6.73
N SER A 310 -10.49 11.84 -5.91
CA SER A 310 -10.91 13.23 -6.16
C SER A 310 -10.22 13.89 -7.35
N LYS A 311 -8.99 13.46 -7.71
CA LYS A 311 -8.23 14.01 -8.84
C LYS A 311 -8.27 13.15 -10.11
N THR A 312 -8.96 12.01 -10.11
CA THR A 312 -9.10 11.14 -11.30
C THR A 312 -10.36 11.51 -12.09
N LEU A 313 -10.22 11.70 -13.40
CA LEU A 313 -11.33 12.05 -14.31
C LEU A 313 -12.26 10.84 -14.52
N THR A 314 -13.57 11.05 -14.49
CA THR A 314 -14.58 9.98 -14.63
C THR A 314 -14.68 9.36 -16.03
N ASN A 315 -14.11 10.01 -17.05
CA ASN A 315 -14.20 9.58 -18.46
C ASN A 315 -12.87 8.99 -19.00
N ALA A 316 -11.90 8.75 -18.12
CA ALA A 316 -10.63 8.13 -18.50
C ALA A 316 -10.77 6.61 -18.63
N GLY A 317 -9.80 5.98 -19.29
CA GLY A 317 -9.65 4.53 -19.27
C GLY A 317 -9.16 3.99 -17.92
N PRO A 318 -8.73 2.72 -17.85
CA PRO A 318 -8.36 2.07 -16.60
C PRO A 318 -7.26 2.81 -15.84
N MET A 319 -7.39 2.83 -14.51
CA MET A 319 -6.35 3.35 -13.62
C MET A 319 -5.20 2.35 -13.57
N VAL A 320 -3.99 2.79 -13.91
CA VAL A 320 -2.80 1.93 -13.81
C VAL A 320 -2.31 1.93 -12.38
N VAL A 321 -2.26 0.78 -11.72
CA VAL A 321 -1.78 0.63 -10.34
C VAL A 321 -0.58 -0.31 -10.34
N HIS A 322 0.53 0.12 -9.74
CA HIS A 322 1.74 -0.67 -9.68
C HIS A 322 2.51 -0.48 -8.37
N CYS A 323 3.31 -1.50 -8.05
CA CYS A 323 4.35 -1.43 -7.03
C CYS A 323 5.65 -1.95 -7.67
N SER A 324 6.32 -2.94 -7.06
CA SER A 324 7.44 -3.64 -7.69
C SER A 324 6.98 -4.80 -8.57
N ALA A 325 6.31 -5.80 -7.98
CA ALA A 325 5.78 -6.95 -8.72
C ALA A 325 4.37 -6.70 -9.30
N GLY A 326 3.67 -5.67 -8.82
CA GLY A 326 2.30 -5.38 -9.21
C GLY A 326 1.27 -6.33 -8.61
N ALA A 327 1.51 -6.83 -7.39
CA ALA A 327 0.68 -7.85 -6.75
C ALA A 327 0.36 -7.52 -5.28
N GLY A 328 1.36 -7.39 -4.41
CA GLY A 328 1.16 -7.16 -2.97
C GLY A 328 0.52 -5.80 -2.64
N ARG A 329 1.32 -4.73 -2.58
CA ARG A 329 0.85 -3.36 -2.28
C ARG A 329 -0.19 -2.85 -3.30
N THR A 330 -0.03 -3.24 -4.58
CA THR A 330 -1.01 -3.00 -5.64
C THR A 330 -2.36 -3.62 -5.32
N GLY A 331 -2.38 -4.88 -4.87
CA GLY A 331 -3.61 -5.54 -4.44
C GLY A 331 -4.23 -4.88 -3.22
N CYS A 332 -3.42 -4.47 -2.24
CA CYS A 332 -3.92 -3.74 -1.07
C CYS A 332 -4.65 -2.46 -1.47
N PHE A 333 -4.03 -1.64 -2.32
CA PHE A 333 -4.66 -0.41 -2.83
C PHE A 333 -5.99 -0.71 -3.51
N ILE A 334 -6.02 -1.66 -4.45
CA ILE A 334 -7.23 -1.98 -5.22
C ILE A 334 -8.34 -2.53 -4.31
N VAL A 335 -8.02 -3.45 -3.40
CA VAL A 335 -9.03 -4.04 -2.50
C VAL A 335 -9.62 -2.95 -1.59
N ILE A 336 -8.78 -2.13 -0.97
CA ILE A 336 -9.27 -1.04 -0.11
C ILE A 336 -10.15 -0.11 -0.94
N ASP A 337 -9.73 0.30 -2.13
CA ASP A 337 -10.50 1.21 -2.98
C ASP A 337 -11.89 0.67 -3.35
N ILE A 338 -11.98 -0.61 -3.72
CA ILE A 338 -13.24 -1.31 -4.04
C ILE A 338 -14.12 -1.43 -2.79
N MET A 339 -13.54 -1.83 -1.66
CA MET A 339 -14.29 -2.07 -0.42
C MET A 339 -14.81 -0.78 0.20
N LEU A 340 -14.10 0.34 0.06
CA LEU A 340 -14.62 1.65 0.48
C LEU A 340 -15.87 2.04 -0.33
N ASP A 341 -15.89 1.77 -1.64
CA ASP A 341 -17.09 2.03 -2.46
C ASP A 341 -18.26 1.10 -2.06
N MET A 342 -17.99 -0.17 -1.78
CA MET A 342 -19.00 -1.13 -1.33
C MET A 342 -19.57 -0.76 0.05
N ALA A 343 -18.69 -0.36 0.98
CA ALA A 343 -19.09 0.10 2.31
C ALA A 343 -20.00 1.33 2.24
N GLU A 344 -19.63 2.32 1.41
CA GLU A 344 -20.39 3.56 1.24
C GLU A 344 -21.78 3.31 0.62
N ARG A 345 -21.86 2.42 -0.37
CA ARG A 345 -23.11 2.22 -1.14
C ARG A 345 -24.05 1.17 -0.57
N GLU A 346 -23.52 0.10 0.02
CA GLU A 346 -24.31 -1.05 0.47
C GLU A 346 -24.26 -1.26 1.99
N GLY A 347 -23.37 -0.58 2.71
CA GLY A 347 -23.19 -0.78 4.15
C GLY A 347 -22.59 -2.15 4.50
N VAL A 348 -21.92 -2.79 3.55
CA VAL A 348 -21.25 -4.10 3.69
C VAL A 348 -19.88 -4.07 3.01
N VAL A 349 -19.00 -5.00 3.39
CA VAL A 349 -17.69 -5.23 2.77
C VAL A 349 -17.47 -6.73 2.55
N ASP A 350 -16.86 -7.11 1.44
CA ASP A 350 -16.57 -8.49 1.07
C ASP A 350 -15.10 -8.66 0.66
N ILE A 351 -14.22 -8.56 1.67
CA ILE A 351 -12.76 -8.49 1.47
C ILE A 351 -12.23 -9.81 0.92
N TYR A 352 -12.67 -10.94 1.46
CA TYR A 352 -12.24 -12.28 1.04
C TYR A 352 -12.54 -12.53 -0.44
N ASN A 353 -13.81 -12.34 -0.86
CA ASN A 353 -14.17 -12.61 -2.25
C ASN A 353 -13.56 -11.59 -3.20
N CYS A 354 -13.35 -10.35 -2.77
CA CYS A 354 -12.60 -9.35 -3.55
C CYS A 354 -11.16 -9.81 -3.82
N VAL A 355 -10.42 -10.25 -2.80
CA VAL A 355 -9.05 -10.78 -2.99
C VAL A 355 -9.06 -12.02 -3.87
N ARG A 356 -10.02 -12.93 -3.67
CA ARG A 356 -10.19 -14.13 -4.51
C ARG A 356 -10.39 -13.77 -5.98
N GLU A 357 -11.23 -12.78 -6.27
CA GLU A 357 -11.49 -12.31 -7.64
C GLU A 357 -10.25 -11.66 -8.25
N LEU A 358 -9.55 -10.83 -7.48
CA LEU A 358 -8.26 -10.26 -7.91
C LEU A 358 -7.23 -11.35 -8.25
N ARG A 359 -7.15 -12.42 -7.44
CA ARG A 359 -6.29 -13.58 -7.72
C ARG A 359 -6.73 -14.41 -8.93
N SER A 360 -8.00 -14.34 -9.33
CA SER A 360 -8.51 -14.91 -10.59
C SER A 360 -7.90 -14.18 -11.80
N ARG A 361 -7.75 -12.86 -11.69
CA ARG A 361 -7.26 -11.99 -12.77
C ARG A 361 -5.74 -11.87 -12.82
N ARG A 362 -5.05 -11.86 -11.69
CA ARG A 362 -3.58 -11.75 -11.61
C ARG A 362 -3.02 -12.57 -10.46
N VAL A 363 -1.89 -13.23 -10.70
CA VAL A 363 -1.27 -14.12 -9.72
C VAL A 363 -0.89 -13.38 -8.42
N ASN A 364 -1.16 -14.01 -7.28
CA ASN A 364 -0.73 -13.60 -5.94
C ASN A 364 -1.09 -12.15 -5.54
N MET A 365 -2.24 -11.63 -5.98
CA MET A 365 -2.76 -10.35 -5.47
C MET A 365 -2.96 -10.43 -3.96
N VAL A 366 -2.46 -9.42 -3.24
CA VAL A 366 -2.27 -9.44 -1.77
C VAL A 366 -1.36 -10.61 -1.36
N GLN A 367 -0.07 -10.33 -1.16
CA GLN A 367 1.00 -11.33 -1.13
C GLN A 367 1.35 -11.86 0.25
N THR A 368 0.93 -11.20 1.32
CA THR A 368 1.22 -11.61 2.69
C THR A 368 0.00 -11.53 3.57
N GLU A 369 -0.03 -12.34 4.63
CA GLU A 369 -1.06 -12.27 5.67
C GLU A 369 -1.10 -10.86 6.30
N GLU A 370 0.05 -10.26 6.58
CA GLU A 370 0.13 -8.89 7.13
C GLU A 370 -0.59 -7.86 6.25
N GLN A 371 -0.46 -7.98 4.91
CA GLN A 371 -1.19 -7.15 3.96
C GLN A 371 -2.69 -7.39 4.03
N TYR A 372 -3.10 -8.64 4.16
CA TYR A 372 -4.51 -9.02 4.28
C TYR A 372 -5.15 -8.45 5.56
N VAL A 373 -4.45 -8.55 6.69
CA VAL A 373 -4.87 -7.95 7.97
C VAL A 373 -4.92 -6.42 7.86
N PHE A 374 -3.91 -5.81 7.25
CA PHE A 374 -3.86 -4.35 7.07
C PHE A 374 -5.02 -3.81 6.24
N ILE A 375 -5.46 -4.53 5.21
CA ILE A 375 -6.65 -4.16 4.42
C ILE A 375 -7.90 -4.06 5.31
N HIS A 376 -8.10 -5.03 6.20
CA HIS A 376 -9.23 -5.04 7.14
C HIS A 376 -9.16 -3.84 8.09
N ASP A 377 -7.98 -3.60 8.67
CA ASP A 377 -7.76 -2.48 9.58
C ASP A 377 -7.97 -1.12 8.90
N ALA A 378 -7.50 -0.97 7.65
CA ALA A 378 -7.69 0.25 6.87
C ALA A 378 -9.17 0.52 6.56
N ILE A 379 -9.93 -0.51 6.17
CA ILE A 379 -11.37 -0.38 5.89
C ILE A 379 -12.12 -0.05 7.18
N LEU A 380 -11.77 -0.69 8.29
CA LEU A 380 -12.35 -0.40 9.60
C LEU A 380 -12.10 1.05 10.02
N GLU A 381 -10.85 1.52 9.94
CA GLU A 381 -10.48 2.91 10.24
C GLU A 381 -11.31 3.88 9.40
N ALA A 382 -11.41 3.65 8.08
CA ALA A 382 -12.21 4.48 7.20
C ALA A 382 -13.70 4.49 7.56
N CYS A 383 -14.27 3.34 7.90
CA CYS A 383 -15.68 3.20 8.26
C CYS A 383 -16.01 3.86 9.61
N LEU A 384 -15.10 3.77 10.58
CA LEU A 384 -15.29 4.38 11.91
C LEU A 384 -15.09 5.90 11.86
N CYS A 385 -14.10 6.38 11.11
CA CYS A 385 -13.75 7.80 11.06
C CYS A 385 -14.58 8.61 10.07
N GLY A 386 -15.00 8.01 8.95
CA GLY A 386 -15.74 8.72 7.90
C GLY A 386 -14.92 9.81 7.19
N ASP A 387 -15.58 10.90 6.81
CA ASP A 387 -14.94 12.08 6.23
C ASP A 387 -14.96 13.27 7.19
N THR A 388 -13.79 13.61 7.71
CA THR A 388 -13.58 14.68 8.69
C THR A 388 -12.95 15.94 8.07
N ILE A 389 -12.84 16.01 6.74
CA ILE A 389 -12.30 17.16 6.03
C ILE A 389 -13.32 18.30 6.04
N ILE A 390 -12.94 19.45 6.60
CA ILE A 390 -13.80 20.63 6.68
C ILE A 390 -13.23 21.75 5.79
N PRO A 391 -13.96 22.23 4.77
CA PRO A 391 -13.57 23.42 4.02
C PRO A 391 -13.42 24.62 4.96
N ALA A 392 -12.38 25.43 4.76
CA ALA A 392 -12.09 26.58 5.63
C ALA A 392 -13.28 27.57 5.74
N SER A 393 -14.08 27.69 4.69
CA SER A 393 -15.30 28.52 4.66
C SER A 393 -16.42 28.01 5.58
N GLN A 394 -16.43 26.72 5.92
CA GLN A 394 -17.46 26.07 6.72
C GLN A 394 -17.04 25.82 8.17
N LEU A 395 -15.74 25.96 8.47
CA LEU A 395 -15.17 25.61 9.78
C LEU A 395 -15.93 26.19 10.97
N ARG A 396 -16.33 27.47 10.90
CA ARG A 396 -17.09 28.10 11.98
C ARG A 396 -18.43 27.41 12.23
N SER A 397 -19.19 27.13 11.18
CA SER A 397 -20.50 26.48 11.30
C SER A 397 -20.36 25.08 11.87
N VAL A 398 -19.46 24.28 11.27
CA VAL A 398 -19.22 22.90 11.70
C VAL A 398 -18.76 22.87 13.16
N TYR A 399 -17.87 23.78 13.58
CA TYR A 399 -17.44 23.85 14.98
C TYR A 399 -18.60 24.10 15.95
N TYR A 400 -19.55 24.99 15.63
CA TYR A 400 -20.73 25.21 16.48
C TYR A 400 -21.60 23.96 16.58
N ASP A 401 -21.86 23.29 15.46
CA ASP A 401 -22.67 22.07 15.43
C ASP A 401 -21.97 20.91 16.19
N MET A 402 -20.65 20.78 16.02
CA MET A 402 -19.83 19.76 16.68
C MET A 402 -19.79 19.90 18.21
N ASN A 403 -20.00 21.10 18.74
CA ASN A 403 -20.04 21.36 20.19
C ASN A 403 -21.46 21.29 20.77
N ARG A 404 -22.50 21.15 19.93
CA ARG A 404 -23.88 21.09 20.41
C ARG A 404 -24.11 19.78 21.16
N LEU A 405 -24.60 19.89 22.39
CA LEU A 405 -24.96 18.73 23.19
C LEU A 405 -26.28 18.14 22.72
N ASP A 406 -26.31 16.82 22.55
CA ASP A 406 -27.53 16.04 22.44
C ASP A 406 -28.20 15.97 23.83
N PRO A 407 -29.46 16.46 23.98
CA PRO A 407 -30.15 16.45 25.26
C PRO A 407 -30.43 15.06 25.84
N GLN A 408 -30.47 14.01 25.01
CA GLN A 408 -30.74 12.63 25.43
C GLN A 408 -29.47 11.92 25.91
N THR A 409 -28.36 12.08 25.19
CA THR A 409 -27.11 11.36 25.47
C THR A 409 -26.11 12.16 26.31
N ASN A 410 -26.33 13.48 26.45
CA ASN A 410 -25.39 14.42 27.06
C ASN A 410 -23.96 14.31 26.45
N SER A 411 -23.93 14.03 25.15
CA SER A 411 -22.74 13.88 24.32
C SER A 411 -22.76 14.94 23.22
N SER A 412 -21.60 15.30 22.70
CA SER A 412 -21.47 16.17 21.53
C SER A 412 -20.70 15.43 20.44
N PRO A 413 -20.93 15.76 19.15
CA PRO A 413 -20.20 15.12 18.05
C PRO A 413 -18.67 15.19 18.19
N ILE A 414 -18.11 16.30 18.70
CA ILE A 414 -16.65 16.39 18.95
C ILE A 414 -16.16 15.41 20.02
N LYS A 415 -17.00 15.11 21.02
CA LYS A 415 -16.68 14.12 22.05
C LYS A 415 -16.75 12.70 21.49
N GLU A 416 -17.66 12.46 20.55
CA GLU A 416 -17.76 11.19 19.83
C GLU A 416 -16.57 11.00 18.88
N GLU A 417 -16.19 12.01 18.11
CA GLU A 417 -15.01 11.97 17.26
C GLU A 417 -13.73 11.71 18.07
N PHE A 418 -13.58 12.35 19.24
CA PHE A 418 -12.47 12.08 20.14
C PHE A 418 -12.50 10.64 20.71
N ARG A 419 -13.68 10.05 20.95
CA ARG A 419 -13.78 8.64 21.34
C ARG A 419 -13.37 7.72 20.19
N THR A 420 -13.81 8.01 18.97
CA THR A 420 -13.41 7.28 17.76
C THR A 420 -11.89 7.32 17.60
N LEU A 421 -11.27 8.49 17.77
CA LEU A 421 -9.80 8.62 17.74
C LEU A 421 -9.13 7.65 18.71
N ASN A 422 -9.62 7.55 19.95
CA ASN A 422 -9.06 6.62 20.94
C ASN A 422 -9.28 5.14 20.55
N MET A 423 -10.38 4.83 19.86
CA MET A 423 -10.67 3.46 19.40
C MET A 423 -9.77 3.03 18.24
N VAL A 424 -9.47 3.94 17.31
CA VAL A 424 -8.63 3.64 16.13
C VAL A 424 -7.14 3.82 16.38
N THR A 425 -6.75 4.49 17.48
CA THR A 425 -5.35 4.64 17.87
C THR A 425 -4.81 3.30 18.40
N PRO A 426 -3.82 2.68 17.73
CA PRO A 426 -3.22 1.45 18.22
C PRO A 426 -2.57 1.66 19.59
N THR A 427 -2.83 0.75 20.53
CA THR A 427 -2.14 0.76 21.83
C THR A 427 -0.70 0.28 21.64
N LEU A 428 0.26 1.08 22.09
CA LEU A 428 1.67 0.68 22.11
C LEU A 428 1.86 -0.48 23.08
N ARG A 429 2.53 -1.53 22.60
CA ARG A 429 2.89 -2.67 23.42
C ARG A 429 4.25 -2.43 24.09
N VAL A 430 4.57 -3.25 25.08
CA VAL A 430 5.84 -3.13 25.82
C VAL A 430 7.03 -3.32 24.88
N GLU A 431 6.91 -4.27 23.93
CA GLU A 431 7.88 -4.53 22.89
C GLU A 431 8.09 -3.36 21.92
N ASP A 432 7.08 -2.50 21.73
CA ASP A 432 7.19 -1.33 20.86
C ASP A 432 8.01 -0.21 21.49
N CYS A 433 8.21 -0.24 22.83
CA CYS A 433 8.90 0.78 23.61
C CYS A 433 10.14 0.18 24.32
N SER A 434 10.72 -0.88 23.78
CA SER A 434 11.74 -1.68 24.44
C SER A 434 12.99 -0.88 24.81
N ILE A 435 13.38 0.10 23.97
CA ILE A 435 14.55 0.95 24.21
C ILE A 435 14.28 1.94 25.34
N ALA A 436 13.08 2.53 25.35
CA ALA A 436 12.66 3.46 26.40
C ALA A 436 12.60 2.79 27.78
N LEU A 437 12.30 1.48 27.81
CA LEU A 437 12.16 0.66 29.01
C LEU A 437 13.47 0.06 29.54
N LEU A 438 14.61 0.26 28.86
CA LEU A 438 15.89 -0.23 29.36
C LEU A 438 16.22 0.40 30.72
N PRO A 439 16.77 -0.36 31.70
CA PRO A 439 17.03 0.17 33.04
C PRO A 439 17.85 1.47 33.07
N ARG A 440 18.82 1.60 32.15
CA ARG A 440 19.66 2.81 32.00
C ARG A 440 18.92 4.05 31.48
N ASN A 441 17.71 3.89 30.93
CA ASN A 441 16.90 4.97 30.36
C ASN A 441 15.71 5.34 31.25
N HIS A 442 15.44 4.59 32.32
CA HIS A 442 14.27 4.79 33.18
C HIS A 442 14.18 6.21 33.76
N GLU A 443 15.28 6.73 34.30
CA GLU A 443 15.34 8.08 34.88
C GLU A 443 15.27 9.19 33.82
N LYS A 444 15.39 8.86 32.52
CA LYS A 444 15.26 9.80 31.41
C LYS A 444 13.81 9.98 30.96
N ASN A 445 12.87 9.18 31.50
CA ASN A 445 11.45 9.28 31.22
C ASN A 445 10.74 10.03 32.34
N ARG A 446 10.08 11.15 32.01
CA ARG A 446 9.29 11.91 33.00
C ARG A 446 8.06 11.13 33.48
N CYS A 447 7.45 10.35 32.58
CA CYS A 447 6.27 9.53 32.85
C CYS A 447 6.45 8.19 32.14
N MET A 448 6.24 7.09 32.87
CA MET A 448 6.36 5.73 32.30
C MET A 448 5.15 5.32 31.47
N ASP A 449 4.05 6.08 31.55
CA ASP A 449 2.87 5.91 30.69
C ASP A 449 3.00 6.67 29.35
N VAL A 450 4.06 7.48 29.19
CA VAL A 450 4.31 8.30 27.99
C VAL A 450 5.70 7.98 27.47
N LEU A 451 5.78 6.91 26.69
CA LEU A 451 7.02 6.43 26.09
C LEU A 451 6.95 6.54 24.56
N PRO A 452 8.04 6.95 23.91
CA PRO A 452 8.12 6.96 22.47
C PRO A 452 8.26 5.50 21.97
N PRO A 453 7.59 5.14 20.86
CA PRO A 453 7.85 3.87 20.22
C PRO A 453 9.24 3.87 19.58
N ASP A 454 9.91 2.71 19.63
CA ASP A 454 11.28 2.51 19.18
C ASP A 454 11.48 2.93 17.71
N ARG A 455 10.46 2.71 16.87
CA ARG A 455 10.47 3.07 15.44
C ARG A 455 10.53 4.59 15.18
N CYS A 456 10.11 5.41 16.14
CA CYS A 456 10.08 6.87 16.01
C CYS A 456 11.20 7.54 16.83
N LEU A 457 12.10 6.78 17.45
CA LEU A 457 13.11 7.35 18.33
C LEU A 457 14.16 8.17 17.58
N PRO A 458 14.39 9.44 17.97
CA PRO A 458 15.58 10.16 17.53
C PRO A 458 16.79 9.65 18.33
N PHE A 459 17.72 8.99 17.66
CA PHE A 459 18.97 8.57 18.29
C PHE A 459 19.94 9.74 18.40
N LEU A 460 20.40 10.02 19.63
CA LEU A 460 21.41 11.04 19.89
C LEU A 460 22.79 10.54 19.47
N ILE A 461 23.62 11.44 18.94
CA ILE A 461 25.04 11.18 18.75
C ILE A 461 25.72 11.23 20.12
N THR A 462 26.23 10.11 20.60
CA THR A 462 26.99 10.03 21.85
C THR A 462 28.37 10.62 21.66
N ILE A 463 28.76 11.58 22.50
CA ILE A 463 30.14 12.07 22.61
C ILE A 463 30.84 11.22 23.70
N ASP A 464 32.14 10.96 23.51
CA ASP A 464 32.95 9.99 24.27
C ASP A 464 32.58 9.82 25.76
N GLY A 465 32.17 8.59 26.13
CA GLY A 465 31.97 8.13 27.51
C GLY A 465 30.51 7.98 27.95
N GLU A 466 29.54 8.56 27.26
CA GLU A 466 28.11 8.36 27.56
C GLU A 466 27.55 7.08 26.92
N SER A 467 26.92 6.23 27.74
CA SER A 467 26.43 4.90 27.32
C SER A 467 25.02 4.90 26.74
N SER A 468 24.36 6.05 26.65
CA SER A 468 22.95 6.13 26.26
C SER A 468 22.70 7.25 25.25
N ASN A 469 22.44 6.82 24.02
CA ASN A 469 21.98 7.61 22.88
C ASN A 469 20.46 7.91 22.91
N TYR A 470 19.82 7.75 24.06
CA TYR A 470 18.37 7.84 24.21
C TYR A 470 17.92 9.18 24.79
N ILE A 471 16.84 9.71 24.20
CA ILE A 471 16.00 10.77 24.73
C ILE A 471 14.53 10.37 24.56
N ASN A 472 13.68 10.69 25.54
CA ASN A 472 12.23 10.52 25.40
C ASN A 472 11.67 11.62 24.46
N ALA A 473 11.69 11.32 23.17
CA ALA A 473 11.14 12.12 22.08
C ALA A 473 10.74 11.19 20.94
N ALA A 474 9.85 11.65 20.05
CA ALA A 474 9.44 10.91 18.86
C ALA A 474 9.56 11.82 17.62
N LEU A 475 10.10 11.27 16.54
CA LEU A 475 10.01 11.86 15.20
C LEU A 475 8.55 11.83 14.75
N MET A 476 8.10 12.95 14.21
CA MET A 476 6.76 13.13 13.63
C MET A 476 6.94 13.53 12.17
N ASP A 477 6.04 13.04 11.31
CA ASP A 477 6.00 13.45 9.91
C ASP A 477 5.51 14.91 9.80
N ASP A 478 6.10 15.69 8.88
CA ASP A 478 5.81 17.12 8.64
C ASP A 478 4.55 17.37 7.80
#